data_AF-A0A7W9F9C9-F1
#
_entry.id   AF-A0A7W9F9C9-F1
#
_cell.length_a   1.000
_cell.length_b   1.000
_cell.length_c   1.000
_cell.angle_alpha   90.00
_cell.angle_beta   90.00
_cell.angle_gamma   90.00
#
_symmetry.space_group_name_H-M   'P 1'
#
loop_
_entity.id
_entity.type
_entity.pdbx_description
1 polymer ?
#
loop_
_entity_poly.entity_id
_entity_poly.type
_entity_poly.pdbx_seq_one_letter_code
_entity_poly.pdbx_strand_id
1 'polypeptide(L)'
;MMARVGYDAFEGLKRLAEAGERLDIGVAEVLVYHLAVEREVALVVDKLAVYPDPLRSLSHANRMKVLGAFWRGPKEAGEALLTVLQRFNELRNGVAHGDPPRRIEAAKSRLREAFAVLLPGDDENQRTIPEIAAGVIGFLADNPSNAQLRLRRMAADVFEQTFAGHDVGTDKAD
;
A
#
# COMPACT_ATOMS: atom_id res chain seq x y z
N MET A 1 -35.41 -11.79 0.08
CA MET A 1 -35.96 -10.77 -0.83
C MET A 1 -35.06 -10.72 -2.07
N MET A 2 -35.55 -11.11 -3.26
CA MET A 2 -34.77 -11.04 -4.52
C MET A 2 -34.96 -9.67 -5.19
N ALA A 3 -33.92 -9.13 -5.81
CA ALA A 3 -33.92 -7.76 -6.35
C ALA A 3 -34.90 -7.51 -7.52
N ARG A 4 -35.53 -8.54 -8.12
CA ARG A 4 -36.56 -8.45 -9.19
C ARG A 4 -36.19 -7.56 -10.40
N VAL A 5 -34.90 -7.42 -10.72
CA VAL A 5 -34.38 -6.59 -11.83
C VAL A 5 -33.90 -7.39 -13.05
N GLY A 6 -34.33 -8.65 -13.22
CA GLY A 6 -33.87 -9.47 -14.35
C GLY A 6 -32.37 -9.81 -14.30
N TYR A 7 -31.81 -9.92 -13.09
CA TYR A 7 -30.41 -10.30 -12.88
C TYR A 7 -30.17 -11.76 -13.29
N ASP A 8 -29.25 -11.97 -14.23
CA ASP A 8 -28.79 -13.29 -14.64
C ASP A 8 -27.75 -13.81 -13.65
N ALA A 9 -28.19 -14.74 -12.80
CA ALA A 9 -27.35 -15.36 -11.78
C ALA A 9 -26.24 -16.24 -12.38
N PHE A 10 -26.43 -16.82 -13.58
CA PHE A 10 -25.43 -17.67 -14.22
C PHE A 10 -24.27 -16.84 -14.78
N GLU A 11 -24.57 -15.73 -15.45
CA GLU A 11 -23.55 -14.74 -15.84
C GLU A 11 -22.88 -14.09 -14.62
N GLY A 12 -23.61 -13.94 -13.51
CA GLY A 12 -23.05 -13.57 -12.21
C GLY A 12 -22.01 -14.57 -11.69
N LEU A 13 -22.34 -15.86 -11.70
CA LEU A 13 -21.47 -16.95 -11.27
C LEU A 13 -20.26 -17.15 -12.20
N LYS A 14 -20.43 -16.93 -13.51
CA LYS A 14 -19.33 -16.94 -14.47
C LYS A 14 -18.30 -15.85 -14.18
N ARG A 15 -18.75 -14.60 -13.95
CA ARG A 15 -17.86 -13.50 -13.51
C ARG A 15 -17.16 -13.81 -12.18
N LEU A 16 -17.85 -14.50 -11.26
CA LEU A 16 -17.27 -14.92 -9.99
C LEU A 16 -16.18 -16.00 -10.18
N ALA A 17 -16.43 -16.99 -11.04
CA ALA A 17 -15.44 -18.03 -11.39
C ALA A 17 -14.21 -17.42 -12.09
N GLU A 18 -14.42 -16.52 -13.06
CA GLU A 18 -13.35 -15.77 -13.73
C GLU A 18 -12.54 -14.88 -12.78
N ALA A 19 -13.16 -14.37 -11.71
CA ALA A 19 -12.44 -13.63 -10.67
C ALA A 19 -11.61 -14.57 -9.76
N GLY A 20 -12.11 -15.77 -9.47
CA GLY A 20 -11.42 -16.78 -8.66
C GLY A 20 -10.15 -17.34 -9.31
N GLU A 21 -10.11 -17.46 -10.63
CA GLU A 21 -8.93 -17.90 -11.39
C GLU A 21 -7.82 -16.83 -11.47
N ARG A 22 -8.12 -15.57 -11.10
CA ARG A 22 -7.19 -14.42 -11.14
C ARG A 22 -6.56 -14.10 -9.78
N LEU A 23 -6.49 -15.05 -8.85
CA LEU A 23 -5.79 -14.88 -7.57
C LEU A 23 -4.27 -14.76 -7.83
N ASP A 24 -3.86 -13.54 -8.17
CA ASP A 24 -2.49 -13.14 -8.41
C ASP A 24 -1.81 -12.79 -7.07
N ILE A 25 -0.61 -13.33 -6.85
CA ILE A 25 0.23 -13.05 -5.68
C ILE A 25 0.43 -11.52 -5.53
N GLY A 26 0.49 -10.78 -6.64
CA GLY A 26 0.58 -9.32 -6.63
C GLY A 26 -0.64 -8.59 -6.06
N VAL A 27 -1.84 -9.19 -6.11
CA VAL A 27 -3.05 -8.63 -5.48
C VAL A 27 -2.96 -8.74 -3.97
N ALA A 28 -2.58 -9.92 -3.46
CA ALA A 28 -2.40 -10.14 -2.03
C ALA A 28 -1.33 -9.20 -1.45
N GLU A 29 -0.23 -9.01 -2.17
CA GLU A 29 0.85 -8.10 -1.81
C GLU A 29 0.33 -6.66 -1.60
N VAL A 30 -0.37 -6.10 -2.60
CA VAL A 30 -0.92 -4.74 -2.52
C VAL A 30 -1.86 -4.58 -1.33
N LEU A 31 -2.75 -5.56 -1.11
CA LEU A 31 -3.71 -5.51 -0.01
C LEU A 31 -3.04 -5.54 1.36
N VAL A 32 -2.03 -6.39 1.55
CA VAL A 32 -1.32 -6.55 2.82
C VAL A 32 -0.48 -5.30 3.13
N TYR A 33 0.29 -4.79 2.18
CA TYR A 33 1.11 -3.60 2.40
C TYR A 33 0.27 -2.34 2.57
N HIS A 34 -0.85 -2.21 1.86
CA HIS A 34 -1.81 -1.13 2.10
C HIS A 34 -2.36 -1.17 3.52
N LEU A 35 -2.79 -2.35 4.00
CA LEU A 35 -3.31 -2.52 5.35
C LEU A 35 -2.26 -2.17 6.42
N ALA A 36 -1.00 -2.55 6.20
CA ALA A 36 0.11 -2.20 7.09
C ALA A 36 0.31 -0.68 7.16
N VAL A 37 0.33 0.02 6.02
CA VAL A 37 0.43 1.48 5.98
C VAL A 37 -0.78 2.14 6.64
N GLU A 38 -2.00 1.65 6.39
CA GLU A 38 -3.23 2.16 7.02
C GLU A 38 -3.16 2.07 8.56
N ARG A 39 -2.65 0.94 9.07
CA ARG A 39 -2.45 0.74 10.52
C ARG A 39 -1.47 1.76 11.09
N GLU A 40 -0.33 1.98 10.44
CA GLU A 40 0.67 2.96 10.91
C GLU A 40 0.12 4.39 10.87
N VAL A 41 -0.63 4.76 9.83
CA VAL A 41 -1.34 6.05 9.79
C VAL A 41 -2.31 6.20 10.97
N ALA A 42 -3.04 5.15 11.32
CA ALA A 42 -3.92 5.17 12.48
C ALA A 42 -3.15 5.38 13.79
N LEU A 43 -2.01 4.72 13.97
CA LEU A 43 -1.15 4.89 15.14
C LEU A 43 -0.59 6.32 15.25
N VAL A 44 -0.19 6.93 14.12
CA VAL A 44 0.26 8.32 14.11
C VAL A 44 -0.87 9.27 14.48
N VAL A 45 -2.07 9.08 13.91
CA VAL A 45 -3.24 9.90 14.22
C VAL A 45 -3.64 9.79 15.69
N ASP A 46 -3.61 8.60 16.27
CA ASP A 46 -3.87 8.40 17.70
C ASP A 46 -2.87 9.17 18.57
N LYS A 47 -1.59 9.23 18.16
CA LYS A 47 -0.55 9.99 18.89
C LYS A 47 -0.67 11.52 18.74
N LEU A 48 -1.32 12.00 17.67
CA LEU A 48 -1.53 13.44 17.46
C LEU A 48 -2.64 14.00 18.36
N ALA A 49 -3.52 13.15 18.88
CA ALA A 49 -4.69 13.55 19.65
C ALA A 49 -4.48 13.46 21.16
N VAL A 50 -5.04 14.42 21.89
CA VAL A 50 -5.10 14.36 23.36
C VAL A 50 -6.08 13.27 23.82
N TYR A 51 -7.15 13.06 23.06
CA TYR A 51 -8.17 12.03 23.31
C TYR A 51 -8.34 11.17 22.04
N PRO A 52 -7.64 10.03 21.93
CA PRO A 52 -7.60 9.25 20.69
C PRO A 52 -8.83 8.36 20.46
N ASP A 53 -9.57 7.99 21.51
CA ASP A 53 -10.68 7.02 21.39
C ASP A 53 -11.73 7.39 20.32
N PRO A 54 -12.16 8.66 20.16
CA PRO A 54 -13.07 9.05 19.09
C PRO A 54 -12.48 8.92 17.67
N LEU A 55 -11.16 8.91 17.53
CA LEU A 55 -10.48 8.81 16.23
C LEU A 55 -10.35 7.38 15.73
N ARG A 56 -10.43 6.40 16.63
CA ARG A 56 -10.29 4.98 16.28
C ARG A 56 -11.40 4.49 15.35
N SER A 57 -12.60 5.06 15.42
CA SER A 57 -13.72 4.72 14.54
C SER A 57 -13.67 5.40 13.17
N LEU A 58 -12.68 6.27 12.91
CA LEU A 58 -12.57 6.95 11.62
C LEU A 58 -12.15 5.97 10.52
N SER A 59 -12.73 6.15 9.33
CA SER A 59 -12.22 5.51 8.12
C SER A 59 -10.81 6.01 7.81
N HIS A 60 -10.03 5.20 7.08
CA HIS A 60 -8.69 5.58 6.64
C HIS A 60 -8.64 6.95 5.92
N ALA A 61 -9.61 7.22 5.04
CA ALA A 61 -9.71 8.50 4.35
C ALA A 61 -9.90 9.67 5.31
N ASN A 62 -10.66 9.50 6.40
CA ASN A 62 -10.81 10.53 7.42
C ASN A 62 -9.54 10.65 8.29
N ARG A 63 -8.85 9.55 8.58
CA ARG A 63 -7.55 9.58 9.25
C ARG A 63 -6.50 10.35 8.45
N MET A 64 -6.46 10.18 7.13
CA MET A 64 -5.61 10.98 6.24
C MET A 64 -5.89 12.49 6.35
N LYS A 65 -7.17 12.88 6.41
CA LYS A 65 -7.55 14.30 6.59
C LYS A 65 -7.04 14.85 7.92
N VAL A 66 -7.17 14.06 9.00
CA VAL A 66 -6.64 14.43 10.33
C VAL A 66 -5.12 14.54 10.27
N LEU A 67 -4.42 13.56 9.69
CA LEU A 67 -2.97 13.59 9.52
C LEU A 67 -2.50 14.86 8.79
N GLY A 68 -3.18 15.23 7.70
CA GLY A 68 -2.90 16.47 6.96
C GLY A 68 -3.14 17.74 7.77
N ALA A 69 -4.25 17.80 8.50
CA ALA A 69 -4.61 18.97 9.30
C ALA A 69 -3.66 19.21 10.49
N PHE A 70 -3.05 18.15 11.02
CA PHE A 70 -2.14 18.20 12.16
C PHE A 70 -0.68 17.95 11.76
N TRP A 71 -0.35 18.05 10.47
CA TRP A 71 1.01 17.89 9.99
C TRP A 71 1.93 18.96 10.58
N ARG A 72 3.02 18.55 11.23
CA ARG A 72 3.97 19.45 11.91
C ARG A 72 5.20 19.80 11.08
N GLY A 73 5.43 19.10 9.96
CA GLY A 73 6.54 19.35 9.06
C GLY A 73 6.24 20.44 8.01
N PRO A 74 7.12 20.61 7.01
CA PRO A 74 6.85 21.47 5.86
C PRO A 74 5.54 21.07 5.17
N LYS A 75 4.76 22.06 4.74
CA LYS A 75 3.44 21.85 4.14
C LYS A 75 3.53 20.94 2.92
N GLU A 76 4.49 21.19 2.05
CA GLU A 76 4.73 20.48 0.80
C GLU A 76 5.03 19.00 1.06
N ALA A 77 5.76 18.73 2.13
CA ALA A 77 6.10 17.37 2.56
C ALA A 77 4.85 16.61 3.04
N GLY A 78 3.95 17.30 3.75
CA GLY A 78 2.66 16.74 4.16
C GLY A 78 1.74 16.48 2.96
N GLU A 79 1.67 17.40 2.01
CA GLU A 79 0.87 17.25 0.77
C GLU A 79 1.39 16.10 -0.10
N ALA A 80 2.71 15.94 -0.22
CA ALA A 80 3.32 14.81 -0.91
C ALA A 80 2.95 13.47 -0.25
N LEU A 81 3.02 13.39 1.09
CA LEU A 81 2.64 12.19 1.84
C LEU A 81 1.17 11.82 1.62
N LEU A 82 0.27 12.80 1.72
CA LEU A 82 -1.17 12.57 1.49
C LEU A 82 -1.44 12.12 0.06
N THR A 83 -0.69 12.64 -0.91
CA THR A 83 -0.78 12.21 -2.31
C THR A 83 -0.39 10.75 -2.47
N VAL A 84 0.72 10.31 -1.85
CA VAL A 84 1.14 8.89 -1.86
C VAL A 84 0.07 7.99 -1.25
N LEU A 85 -0.45 8.34 -0.06
CA LEU A 85 -1.50 7.59 0.62
C LEU A 85 -2.79 7.48 -0.24
N GLN A 86 -3.15 8.57 -0.92
CA GLN A 86 -4.27 8.59 -1.86
C GLN A 86 -4.04 7.64 -3.05
N ARG A 87 -2.84 7.66 -3.66
CA ARG A 87 -2.51 6.74 -4.77
C ARG A 87 -2.46 5.29 -4.33
N PHE A 88 -2.05 5.02 -3.09
CA PHE A 88 -2.06 3.66 -2.55
C PHE A 88 -3.51 3.16 -2.37
N ASN A 89 -4.42 4.00 -1.88
CA ASN A 89 -5.85 3.70 -1.83
C ASN A 89 -6.44 3.42 -3.22
N GLU A 90 -6.08 4.21 -4.24
CA GLU A 90 -6.51 3.98 -5.62
C GLU A 90 -6.05 2.62 -6.15
N LEU A 91 -4.78 2.28 -5.95
CA LEU A 91 -4.23 0.98 -6.36
C LEU A 91 -4.93 -0.16 -5.62
N ARG A 92 -5.08 -0.05 -4.29
CA ARG A 92 -5.79 -1.02 -3.46
C ARG A 92 -7.23 -1.24 -3.92
N ASN A 93 -7.96 -0.16 -4.23
CA ASN A 93 -9.33 -0.27 -4.72
C ASN A 93 -9.37 -0.92 -6.11
N GLY A 94 -8.45 -0.56 -7.00
CA GLY A 94 -8.36 -1.19 -8.33
C GLY A 94 -8.14 -2.71 -8.23
N VAL A 95 -7.20 -3.16 -7.40
CA VAL A 95 -6.98 -4.61 -7.22
C VAL A 95 -8.14 -5.30 -6.51
N ALA A 96 -8.73 -4.67 -5.49
CA ALA A 96 -9.84 -5.25 -4.73
C ALA A 96 -11.14 -5.39 -5.55
N HIS A 97 -11.33 -4.51 -6.54
CA HIS A 97 -12.49 -4.54 -7.44
C HIS A 97 -12.24 -5.28 -8.75
N GLY A 98 -11.04 -5.85 -8.94
CA GLY A 98 -10.70 -6.60 -10.15
C GLY A 98 -10.65 -5.73 -11.40
N ASP A 99 -10.13 -4.50 -11.29
CA ASP A 99 -9.94 -3.61 -12.44
C ASP A 99 -9.08 -4.28 -13.54
N PRO A 100 -9.24 -3.88 -14.81
CA PRO A 100 -8.43 -4.40 -15.90
C PRO A 100 -6.91 -4.23 -15.63
N PRO A 101 -6.04 -5.17 -16.03
CA PRO A 101 -4.60 -5.11 -15.77
C PRO A 101 -3.95 -3.79 -16.15
N ARG A 102 -4.34 -3.21 -17.31
CA ARG A 102 -3.84 -1.89 -17.75
C ARG A 102 -4.14 -0.76 -16.76
N ARG A 103 -5.29 -0.80 -16.08
CA ARG A 103 -5.64 0.20 -15.05
C ARG A 103 -4.85 0.00 -13.76
N ILE A 104 -4.63 -1.25 -13.37
CA ILE A 104 -3.79 -1.59 -12.22
C ILE A 104 -2.36 -1.11 -12.46
N GLU A 105 -1.78 -1.38 -13.62
CA GLU A 105 -0.43 -0.91 -13.97
C GLU A 105 -0.33 0.62 -14.00
N ALA A 106 -1.34 1.31 -14.54
CA ALA A 106 -1.41 2.76 -14.48
C ALA A 106 -1.50 3.30 -13.05
N ALA A 107 -2.21 2.60 -12.15
CA ALA A 107 -2.28 2.96 -10.74
C ALA A 107 -0.94 2.73 -10.02
N LYS A 108 -0.23 1.64 -10.33
CA LYS A 108 1.14 1.39 -9.85
C LYS A 108 2.09 2.51 -10.28
N SER A 109 2.05 2.93 -11.54
CA SER A 109 2.87 4.05 -12.05
C SER A 109 2.61 5.33 -11.26
N ARG A 110 1.34 5.73 -11.10
CA ARG A 110 0.97 6.93 -10.34
C ARG A 110 1.41 6.87 -8.88
N LEU A 111 1.38 5.68 -8.26
CA LEU A 111 1.89 5.48 -6.90
C LEU A 111 3.41 5.69 -6.84
N ARG A 112 4.17 5.13 -7.79
CA ARG A 112 5.63 5.33 -7.88
C ARG A 112 6.00 6.79 -8.09
N GLU A 113 5.33 7.46 -9.04
CA GLU A 113 5.52 8.89 -9.32
C GLU A 113 5.25 9.75 -8.09
N ALA A 114 4.15 9.49 -7.36
CA ALA A 114 3.86 10.22 -6.12
C ALA A 114 4.94 9.96 -5.05
N PHE A 115 5.43 8.73 -4.96
CA PHE A 115 6.43 8.36 -3.97
C PHE A 115 7.82 8.94 -4.27
N ALA A 116 8.16 9.08 -5.56
CA ALA A 116 9.36 9.77 -6.01
C ALA A 116 9.40 11.23 -5.52
N VAL A 117 8.26 11.92 -5.59
CA VAL A 117 8.14 13.30 -5.06
C VAL A 117 8.33 13.34 -3.54
N LEU A 118 7.81 12.35 -2.82
CA LEU A 118 7.92 12.28 -1.36
C LEU A 118 9.36 11.99 -0.89
N LEU A 119 10.02 11.04 -1.54
CA LEU A 119 11.37 10.57 -1.21
C LEU A 119 12.20 10.39 -2.49
N PRO A 120 12.80 11.49 -3.00
CA PRO A 120 13.66 11.45 -4.18
C PRO A 120 14.85 10.50 -4.01
N GLY A 121 15.33 9.91 -5.09
CA GLY A 121 16.49 8.99 -5.06
C GLY A 121 16.94 8.53 -6.45
N ASP A 122 17.93 7.64 -6.51
CA ASP A 122 18.56 7.28 -7.79
C ASP A 122 17.71 6.37 -8.70
N ASP A 123 16.67 5.73 -8.16
CA ASP A 123 15.80 4.80 -8.90
C ASP A 123 14.31 5.00 -8.58
N GLU A 124 13.80 6.17 -8.95
CA GLU A 124 12.47 6.67 -8.55
C GLU A 124 11.30 5.87 -9.16
N ASN A 125 11.50 5.30 -10.35
CA ASN A 125 10.43 4.67 -11.13
C ASN A 125 10.39 3.14 -11.05
N GLN A 126 11.36 2.52 -10.38
CA GLN A 126 11.45 1.05 -10.27
C GLN A 126 11.07 0.51 -8.90
N ARG A 127 10.73 1.39 -7.94
CA ARG A 127 10.38 0.95 -6.58
C ARG A 127 9.18 0.01 -6.57
N THR A 128 9.33 -1.06 -5.82
CA THR A 128 8.33 -2.10 -5.57
C THR A 128 7.30 -1.63 -4.52
N ILE A 129 6.15 -2.31 -4.45
CA ILE A 129 5.11 -1.98 -3.45
C ILE A 129 5.63 -2.10 -1.99
N PRO A 130 6.41 -3.14 -1.62
CA PRO A 130 7.05 -3.24 -0.31
C PRO A 130 7.95 -2.04 0.01
N GLU A 131 8.79 -1.61 -0.94
CA GLU A 131 9.71 -0.49 -0.75
C GLU A 131 8.96 0.84 -0.57
N ILE A 132 7.89 1.05 -1.33
CA ILE A 132 7.02 2.22 -1.17
C ILE A 132 6.38 2.21 0.22
N ALA A 133 5.80 1.08 0.64
CA ALA A 133 5.18 0.95 1.96
C ALA A 133 6.19 1.20 3.10
N ALA A 134 7.35 0.57 3.04
CA ALA A 134 8.43 0.76 4.01
C ALA A 134 8.89 2.23 4.07
N GLY A 135 8.98 2.90 2.92
CA GLY A 135 9.40 4.29 2.88
C GLY A 135 8.35 5.26 3.38
N VAL A 136 7.06 5.01 3.13
CA VAL A 136 5.97 5.78 3.74
C VAL A 136 6.02 5.65 5.26
N ILE A 137 6.19 4.44 5.79
CA ILE A 137 6.32 4.20 7.25
C ILE A 137 7.58 4.89 7.80
N GLY A 138 8.70 4.79 7.08
CA GLY A 138 9.93 5.50 7.44
C GLY A 138 9.77 7.01 7.47
N PHE A 139 8.99 7.57 6.54
CA PHE A 139 8.68 9.00 6.46
C PHE A 139 7.76 9.48 7.59
N LEU A 140 6.84 8.63 8.05
CA LEU A 140 5.97 8.91 9.20
C LEU A 140 6.72 8.94 10.53
N ALA A 141 7.94 8.41 10.61
CA ALA A 141 8.75 8.47 11.82
C ALA A 141 9.29 9.90 12.04
N ASP A 142 9.43 10.31 13.31
CA ASP A 142 9.84 11.66 13.77
C ASP A 142 11.22 12.17 13.26
N ASN A 143 11.88 11.48 12.31
CA ASN A 143 13.15 11.92 11.76
C ASN A 143 13.35 11.51 10.26
N PRO A 144 13.16 12.44 9.30
CA PRO A 144 13.23 12.16 7.86
C PRO A 144 14.59 11.65 7.38
N SER A 145 15.68 12.06 8.04
CA SER A 145 17.05 11.64 7.70
C SER A 145 17.35 10.17 8.03
N ASN A 146 16.51 9.53 8.87
CA ASN A 146 16.57 8.09 9.11
C ASN A 146 15.73 7.26 8.11
N ALA A 147 14.82 7.88 7.35
CA ALA A 147 13.95 7.15 6.42
C ALA A 147 14.75 6.51 5.28
N GLN A 148 15.69 7.24 4.67
CA GLN A 148 16.58 6.73 3.62
C GLN A 148 17.59 5.68 4.13
N LEU A 149 18.18 5.90 5.31
CA LEU A 149 19.09 4.95 5.96
C LEU A 149 18.39 3.64 6.39
N ARG A 150 17.12 3.73 6.81
CA ARG A 150 16.32 2.56 7.20
C ARG A 150 15.72 1.83 6.01
N LEU A 151 15.30 2.53 4.96
CA LEU A 151 14.89 1.93 3.68
C LEU A 151 15.97 1.02 3.11
N ARG A 152 17.23 1.49 3.08
CA ARG A 152 18.38 0.69 2.61
C ARG A 152 18.63 -0.55 3.46
N ARG A 153 18.41 -0.47 4.78
CA ARG A 153 18.62 -1.59 5.71
C ARG A 153 17.46 -2.60 5.69
N MET A 154 16.22 -2.12 5.66
CA MET A 154 15.02 -2.97 5.60
C MET A 154 14.84 -3.65 4.25
N ALA A 155 15.16 -2.98 3.14
CA ALA A 155 15.15 -3.63 1.82
C ALA A 155 16.15 -4.80 1.76
N ALA A 156 17.33 -4.66 2.39
CA ALA A 156 18.29 -5.75 2.53
C ALA A 156 17.76 -6.89 3.40
N ASP A 157 17.21 -6.59 4.58
CA ASP A 157 16.78 -7.60 5.56
C ASP A 157 15.50 -8.34 5.13
N VAL A 158 14.52 -7.66 4.51
CA VAL A 158 13.25 -8.26 4.04
C VAL A 158 13.50 -9.12 2.80
N PHE A 159 14.40 -8.71 1.91
CA PHE A 159 14.78 -9.50 0.73
C PHE A 159 15.48 -10.80 1.13
N GLU A 160 16.41 -10.76 2.08
CA GLU A 160 17.07 -11.97 2.60
C GLU A 160 16.08 -12.93 3.28
N GLN A 161 15.17 -12.42 4.12
CA GLN A 161 14.24 -13.29 4.85
C GLN A 161 13.11 -13.88 3.98
N THR A 162 12.71 -13.18 2.91
CA THR A 162 11.59 -13.61 2.05
C THR A 162 12.06 -14.54 0.92
N PHE A 163 13.32 -14.44 0.48
CA PHE A 163 13.83 -15.19 -0.69
C PHE A 163 15.00 -16.14 -0.42
N ALA A 164 15.71 -16.05 0.73
CA ALA A 164 16.73 -17.05 1.08
C ALA A 164 16.16 -18.36 1.64
N GLY A 165 14.84 -18.42 1.88
CA GLY A 165 14.15 -19.63 2.36
C GLY A 165 13.76 -20.64 1.27
N HIS A 166 14.19 -20.44 0.02
CA HIS A 166 13.97 -21.38 -1.10
C HIS A 166 15.30 -21.80 -1.75
N ASP A 167 16.21 -22.33 -0.94
CA ASP A 167 17.24 -23.23 -1.48
C ASP A 167 16.59 -24.61 -1.62
N VAL A 168 15.93 -24.84 -2.77
CA VAL A 168 15.53 -26.18 -3.18
C VAL A 168 16.83 -26.93 -3.43
N GLY A 169 17.20 -27.75 -2.46
CA GLY A 169 18.35 -28.63 -2.51
C GLY A 169 18.46 -29.25 -3.89
N THR A 170 19.59 -28.99 -4.54
CA THR A 170 20.05 -29.76 -5.69
C THR A 170 20.38 -31.15 -5.15
N ASP A 171 19.38 -32.03 -5.17
CA ASP A 171 19.58 -33.43 -4.87
C ASP A 171 20.49 -33.99 -5.96
N LYS A 172 21.69 -34.40 -5.53
CA LYS A 172 22.65 -35.11 -6.34
C LYS A 172 22.00 -36.43 -6.75
N ALA A 173 21.79 -36.61 -8.05
CA ALA A 173 21.58 -37.93 -8.61
C ALA A 173 22.95 -38.64 -8.66
N ASP A 174 23.13 -39.59 -7.74
CA ASP A 174 24.08 -40.70 -7.87
C ASP A 174 23.61 -41.68 -8.96
#